data_AF-A0A8S9MWZ4-F1
#
_entry.id   AF-A0A8S9MWZ4-F1
#
_cell.length_a   1.000
_cell.length_b   1.000
_cell.length_c   1.000
_cell.angle_alpha   90.00
_cell.angle_beta   90.00
_cell.angle_gamma   90.00
#
_symmetry.space_group_name_H-M   'P 1'
#
loop_
_entity.id
_entity.type
_entity.pdbx_description
1 polymer ?
#
loop_
_entity_poly.entity_id
_entity_poly.type
_entity_poly.pdbx_seq_one_letter_code
_entity_poly.pdbx_strand_id
1 'polypeptide(L)'
;MFGISNSEKTQAPAGLGEGSPKSERSADMFHDDIFGESPATNQKVDHMRGKGDGVPMVRSGLHDNWDDAEGYYSYQFGELIDGRYEVIATHGKGVFSTVVRAKDLRAGPAEPDEVAIKIIRNNETMHKAGQTEVQILKKLAGADPDDKRHCVRLLSSFKYRNHLCLVFESLHLNLRELLKKFGRNIGLKLSAVRSYSKQLFIALKHLKNCGVLHCDIKPDNMLVNENKTVLKLCDFGNAMFAGKNEVTPYLVSRFYRSPEIILGLAYDHPLDIWSVGCCLYELYCGKVLFPGATNNDMLRLHMELKGLFPKKMLRKGAFIDQHFDHDLNFYATEEDTVSGKMMKRMIVNVKPKDFGSIIKGYPGEDPKMLAHFRDLLDKMFILDPEKRLTVSQALAHPFITGK
;
A
#
# COMPACT_ATOMS: atom_id res chain seq x y z
N MET A 1 7.18 27.87 67.84
CA MET A 1 8.52 27.69 68.43
C MET A 1 9.00 26.28 68.09
N PHE A 2 10.29 26.13 67.82
CA PHE A 2 11.01 25.05 67.12
C PHE A 2 11.05 23.65 67.76
N GLY A 3 11.45 22.65 66.95
CA GLY A 3 12.27 21.46 67.30
C GLY A 3 11.50 20.12 67.35
N ILE A 4 11.63 19.14 66.43
CA ILE A 4 12.75 18.27 65.94
C ILE A 4 13.03 17.00 66.80
N SER A 5 12.81 15.84 66.15
CA SER A 5 13.51 14.52 66.17
C SER A 5 13.10 13.32 67.05
N ASN A 6 12.98 12.18 66.32
CA ASN A 6 13.30 10.75 66.61
C ASN A 6 12.45 10.00 67.65
N SER A 7 12.03 8.73 67.49
CA SER A 7 12.76 7.51 67.04
C SER A 7 11.84 6.25 66.91
N GLU A 8 12.19 5.30 66.00
CA GLU A 8 12.07 3.81 66.06
C GLU A 8 10.72 3.11 66.39
N LYS A 9 10.24 1.97 65.85
CA LYS A 9 10.68 0.74 65.12
C LYS A 9 9.42 0.23 64.34
N THR A 10 9.47 -0.61 63.29
CA THR A 10 9.60 -2.10 63.32
C THR A 10 9.66 -2.70 61.90
N GLN A 11 10.21 -3.91 61.81
CA GLN A 11 10.54 -4.75 60.66
C GLN A 11 9.37 -5.22 59.75
N ALA A 12 9.74 -5.55 58.51
CA ALA A 12 8.95 -6.14 57.41
C ALA A 12 8.59 -7.65 57.63
N PRO A 13 7.80 -8.31 56.75
CA PRO A 13 8.39 -8.84 55.50
C PRO A 13 7.49 -8.94 54.24
N ALA A 14 8.19 -8.96 53.10
CA ALA A 14 8.01 -9.78 51.88
C ALA A 14 6.71 -9.79 51.04
N GLY A 15 6.92 -9.53 49.74
CA GLY A 15 6.18 -10.20 48.64
C GLY A 15 5.40 -9.28 47.70
N LEU A 16 6.07 -8.64 46.74
CA LEU A 16 5.40 -8.02 45.58
C LEU A 16 5.98 -8.62 44.29
N GLY A 17 5.16 -9.44 43.63
CA GLY A 17 5.41 -9.92 42.28
C GLY A 17 5.12 -8.82 41.27
N GLU A 18 6.07 -8.62 40.36
CA GLU A 18 5.95 -7.78 39.18
C GLU A 18 4.94 -8.39 38.18
N GLY A 19 4.06 -7.54 37.64
CA GLY A 19 3.11 -7.89 36.60
C GLY A 19 2.91 -6.72 35.63
N SER A 20 3.85 -6.54 34.71
CA SER A 20 3.70 -5.63 33.56
C SER A 20 2.89 -6.32 32.45
N PRO A 21 1.98 -5.64 31.74
CA PRO A 21 1.17 -6.26 30.69
C PRO A 21 2.04 -6.57 29.46
N LYS A 22 1.98 -7.82 29.01
CA LYS A 22 2.64 -8.31 27.78
C LYS A 22 1.96 -7.69 26.57
N SER A 23 2.74 -7.00 25.72
CA SER A 23 2.32 -6.62 24.37
C SER A 23 2.08 -7.86 23.52
N GLU A 24 0.89 -7.98 22.96
CA GLU A 24 0.57 -9.03 21.99
C GLU A 24 1.47 -8.92 20.76
N ARG A 25 2.11 -10.04 20.43
CA ARG A 25 2.91 -10.21 19.21
C ARG A 25 1.96 -10.15 18.00
N SER A 26 1.96 -9.03 17.28
CA SER A 26 1.46 -8.99 15.91
C SER A 26 2.45 -9.76 15.03
N ALA A 27 2.17 -11.03 14.79
CA ALA A 27 2.93 -11.85 13.86
C ALA A 27 2.81 -11.29 12.43
N ASP A 28 3.97 -11.15 11.79
CA ASP A 28 4.14 -10.81 10.39
C ASP A 28 3.25 -11.67 9.48
N MET A 29 2.18 -11.08 8.94
CA MET A 29 1.42 -11.62 7.79
C MET A 29 1.65 -10.77 6.54
N PHE A 30 2.89 -10.35 6.31
CA PHE A 30 3.28 -9.65 5.09
C PHE A 30 4.37 -10.41 4.35
N HIS A 31 3.96 -10.96 3.20
CA HIS A 31 4.68 -11.72 2.17
C HIS A 31 4.73 -13.24 2.33
N ASP A 32 4.06 -13.93 1.39
CA ASP A 32 4.75 -14.73 0.37
C ASP A 32 3.84 -14.92 -0.86
N ASP A 33 4.28 -14.38 -2.00
CA ASP A 33 4.06 -15.00 -3.31
C ASP A 33 4.92 -14.27 -4.36
N ILE A 34 6.23 -14.50 -4.23
CA ILE A 34 7.25 -14.03 -5.16
C ILE A 34 7.56 -15.20 -6.11
N PHE A 35 6.77 -15.31 -7.19
CA PHE A 35 6.96 -16.26 -8.31
C PHE A 35 6.87 -17.76 -7.96
N GLY A 36 5.66 -18.31 -7.91
CA GLY A 36 5.42 -19.75 -7.99
C GLY A 36 4.07 -20.04 -8.66
N GLU A 37 4.06 -20.93 -9.66
CA GLU A 37 2.84 -21.49 -10.23
C GLU A 37 2.04 -22.21 -9.14
N SER A 38 0.75 -21.92 -9.01
CA SER A 38 -0.15 -22.81 -8.27
C SER A 38 -0.54 -23.99 -9.18
N PRO A 39 -0.39 -25.25 -8.74
CA PRO A 39 -0.78 -26.41 -9.54
C PRO A 39 -2.29 -26.42 -9.76
N ALA A 40 -2.71 -26.74 -10.97
CA ALA A 40 -4.10 -27.02 -11.29
C ALA A 40 -4.61 -28.20 -10.47
N THR A 41 -5.43 -27.94 -9.44
CA THR A 41 -6.23 -28.99 -8.81
C THR A 41 -7.56 -29.13 -9.55
N ASN A 42 -7.57 -30.06 -10.51
CA ASN A 42 -8.80 -30.68 -11.02
C ASN A 42 -9.43 -31.52 -9.90
N GLN A 43 -10.48 -31.02 -9.24
CA GLN A 43 -11.38 -31.88 -8.47
C GLN A 43 -12.55 -32.30 -9.34
N LYS A 44 -12.53 -33.59 -9.72
CA LYS A 44 -13.66 -34.30 -10.30
C LYS A 44 -14.76 -34.42 -9.25
N VAL A 45 -15.98 -34.06 -9.64
CA VAL A 45 -17.20 -34.29 -8.84
C VAL A 45 -17.59 -35.75 -9.02
N ASP A 46 -17.52 -36.52 -7.93
CA ASP A 46 -17.96 -37.92 -7.91
C ASP A 46 -19.41 -38.00 -7.40
N HIS A 47 -20.28 -38.62 -8.19
CA HIS A 47 -21.67 -38.87 -7.84
C HIS A 47 -21.77 -40.15 -7.00
N MET A 48 -22.16 -40.04 -5.72
CA MET A 48 -22.77 -41.16 -5.00
C MET A 48 -24.11 -40.79 -4.39
N ARG A 49 -25.13 -41.56 -4.80
CA ARG A 49 -26.46 -41.64 -4.21
C ARG A 49 -26.39 -42.37 -2.86
N GLY A 50 -27.05 -41.83 -1.84
CA GLY A 50 -27.39 -42.53 -0.60
C GLY A 50 -28.70 -41.99 -0.02
N LYS A 51 -29.70 -42.86 0.10
CA LYS A 51 -31.00 -42.62 0.78
C LYS A 51 -30.83 -42.77 2.30
N GLY A 52 -31.64 -42.05 3.09
CA GLY A 52 -32.08 -42.54 4.41
C GLY A 52 -32.22 -41.49 5.52
N ASP A 53 -33.49 -41.21 5.84
CA ASP A 53 -34.10 -40.90 7.16
C ASP A 53 -33.85 -39.58 7.90
N GLY A 54 -34.97 -38.92 8.21
CA GLY A 54 -35.04 -37.64 8.90
C GLY A 54 -35.33 -37.75 10.41
N VAL A 55 -34.85 -36.76 11.16
CA VAL A 55 -35.21 -36.42 12.56
C VAL A 55 -34.99 -34.88 12.71
N PRO A 56 -35.70 -34.14 13.59
CA PRO A 56 -36.37 -32.91 13.23
C PRO A 56 -35.56 -31.64 13.49
N MET A 57 -35.96 -30.59 12.78
CA MET A 57 -35.53 -29.20 12.90
C MET A 57 -35.60 -28.69 14.35
N VAL A 58 -34.46 -28.54 15.00
CA VAL A 58 -34.29 -27.66 16.16
C VAL A 58 -34.01 -26.26 15.62
N ARG A 59 -35.04 -25.41 15.60
CA ARG A 59 -34.89 -23.96 15.46
C ARG A 59 -34.26 -23.41 16.75
N SER A 60 -32.93 -23.36 16.82
CA SER A 60 -32.23 -22.58 17.85
C SER A 60 -31.66 -21.30 17.23
N GLY A 61 -32.24 -20.15 17.59
CA GLY A 61 -31.62 -18.82 17.54
C GLY A 61 -31.01 -18.37 16.22
N LEU A 62 -31.75 -17.58 15.43
CA LEU A 62 -31.24 -16.75 14.33
C LEU A 62 -30.24 -15.72 14.89
N HIS A 63 -28.99 -16.12 15.07
CA HIS A 63 -27.88 -15.19 14.87
C HIS A 63 -27.55 -15.28 13.39
N ASP A 64 -28.08 -14.31 12.66
CA ASP A 64 -27.76 -13.97 11.28
C ASP A 64 -26.25 -13.66 11.19
N ASN A 65 -25.41 -14.70 11.20
CA ASN A 65 -23.96 -14.57 11.14
C ASN A 65 -23.54 -14.40 9.67
N TRP A 66 -23.82 -13.21 9.14
CA TRP A 66 -23.41 -12.77 7.81
C TRP A 66 -21.89 -12.61 7.67
N ASP A 67 -21.17 -12.75 8.79
CA ASP A 67 -19.75 -12.49 8.91
C ASP A 67 -18.98 -13.81 9.08
N ASP A 68 -17.79 -13.92 8.47
CA ASP A 68 -16.85 -14.99 8.80
C ASP A 68 -16.23 -14.78 10.19
N ALA A 69 -15.46 -15.75 10.69
CA ALA A 69 -14.82 -15.67 12.02
C ALA A 69 -13.87 -14.47 12.17
N GLU A 70 -13.40 -13.90 11.06
CA GLU A 70 -12.58 -12.71 11.05
C GLU A 70 -13.44 -11.44 10.97
N GLY A 71 -14.72 -11.50 10.59
CA GLY A 71 -15.58 -10.34 10.44
C GLY A 71 -15.67 -9.82 9.00
N TYR A 72 -15.26 -10.61 8.01
CA TYR A 72 -15.55 -10.31 6.60
C TYR A 72 -16.97 -10.70 6.25
N TYR A 73 -17.58 -9.93 5.36
CA TYR A 73 -18.90 -10.23 4.84
C TYR A 73 -18.91 -11.49 3.97
N SER A 74 -19.77 -12.44 4.29
CA SER A 74 -19.97 -13.70 3.57
C SER A 74 -21.00 -13.53 2.44
N TYR A 75 -20.58 -12.89 1.34
CA TYR A 75 -21.43 -12.67 0.17
C TYR A 75 -21.68 -13.97 -0.63
N GLN A 76 -22.75 -13.98 -1.42
CA GLN A 76 -23.06 -15.05 -2.37
C GLN A 76 -23.12 -14.52 -3.80
N PHE A 77 -22.73 -15.33 -4.79
CA PHE A 77 -22.95 -14.99 -6.20
C PHE A 77 -24.45 -14.94 -6.50
N GLY A 78 -24.89 -13.90 -7.21
CA GLY A 78 -26.29 -13.58 -7.45
C GLY A 78 -26.97 -12.88 -6.26
N GLU A 79 -26.28 -12.63 -5.14
CA GLU A 79 -26.85 -11.87 -4.03
C GLU A 79 -27.13 -10.42 -4.44
N LEU A 80 -28.29 -9.91 -4.05
CA LEU A 80 -28.68 -8.53 -4.26
C LEU A 80 -28.34 -7.65 -3.03
N ILE A 81 -27.22 -6.94 -3.10
CA ILE A 81 -26.80 -5.98 -2.08
C ILE A 81 -27.62 -4.68 -2.22
N ASP A 82 -28.13 -4.18 -1.10
CA ASP A 82 -28.95 -2.95 -1.02
C ASP A 82 -30.18 -2.95 -1.95
N GLY A 83 -30.70 -4.14 -2.30
CA GLY A 83 -31.84 -4.27 -3.22
C GLY A 83 -31.58 -3.68 -4.62
N ARG A 84 -30.31 -3.54 -5.01
CA ARG A 84 -29.88 -2.85 -6.25
C ARG A 84 -28.71 -3.54 -6.95
N TYR A 85 -27.71 -3.99 -6.21
CA TYR A 85 -26.44 -4.44 -6.76
C TYR A 85 -26.33 -5.97 -6.72
N GLU A 86 -26.42 -6.62 -7.87
CA GLU A 86 -26.31 -8.08 -7.97
C GLU A 86 -24.83 -8.49 -8.04
N VAL A 87 -24.35 -9.30 -7.09
CA VAL A 87 -22.94 -9.73 -7.05
C VAL A 87 -22.65 -10.74 -8.14
N ILE A 88 -21.75 -10.41 -9.07
CA ILE A 88 -21.44 -11.25 -10.24
C ILE A 88 -20.05 -11.88 -10.19
N ALA A 89 -19.08 -11.25 -9.51
CA ALA A 89 -17.72 -11.76 -9.42
C ALA A 89 -16.99 -11.25 -8.17
N THR A 90 -15.95 -11.96 -7.76
CA THR A 90 -15.00 -11.49 -6.76
C THR A 90 -13.85 -10.76 -7.45
N HIS A 91 -13.47 -9.57 -6.97
CA HIS A 91 -12.28 -8.86 -7.45
C HIS A 91 -11.06 -9.06 -6.53
N GLY A 92 -11.27 -9.16 -5.22
CA GLY A 92 -10.18 -9.43 -4.28
C GLY A 92 -10.60 -9.40 -2.82
N LYS A 93 -9.80 -10.06 -1.97
CA LYS A 93 -9.89 -9.99 -0.50
C LYS A 93 -8.58 -9.38 0.01
N GLY A 94 -8.67 -8.23 0.65
CA GLY A 94 -7.54 -7.58 1.32
C GLY A 94 -7.69 -7.64 2.84
N VAL A 95 -6.70 -7.16 3.58
CA VAL A 95 -6.68 -7.16 5.06
C VAL A 95 -7.87 -6.39 5.67
N PHE A 96 -8.35 -5.38 4.95
CA PHE A 96 -9.34 -4.41 5.45
C PHE A 96 -10.76 -4.65 4.93
N SER A 97 -10.89 -5.32 3.79
CA SER A 97 -12.14 -5.36 3.03
C SER A 97 -12.13 -6.44 1.97
N THR A 98 -13.32 -6.81 1.52
CA THR A 98 -13.53 -7.57 0.29
C THR A 98 -14.03 -6.64 -0.81
N VAL A 99 -13.55 -6.82 -2.04
CA VAL A 99 -14.06 -6.11 -3.23
C VAL A 99 -14.76 -7.11 -4.15
N VAL A 100 -16.01 -6.80 -4.49
CA VAL A 100 -16.82 -7.59 -5.43
C VAL A 100 -17.16 -6.75 -6.66
N ARG A 101 -17.33 -7.42 -7.80
CA ARG A 101 -18.00 -6.86 -8.99
C ARG A 101 -19.49 -7.07 -8.82
N ALA A 102 -20.28 -6.04 -9.07
CA ALA A 102 -21.72 -6.14 -9.07
C ALA A 102 -22.35 -5.47 -10.29
N LYS A 103 -23.50 -5.99 -10.72
CA LYS A 103 -24.34 -5.37 -11.72
C LYS A 103 -25.32 -4.42 -11.03
N ASP A 104 -25.39 -3.17 -11.48
CA ASP A 104 -26.36 -2.20 -10.98
C ASP A 104 -27.68 -2.35 -11.73
N LEU A 105 -28.69 -2.92 -11.07
CA LEU A 105 -30.01 -3.17 -11.67
C LEU A 105 -30.85 -1.89 -11.87
N ARG A 106 -30.39 -0.74 -11.38
CA ARG A 106 -31.05 0.56 -11.55
C ARG A 106 -30.28 1.51 -12.46
N ALA A 107 -29.15 1.08 -13.03
CA ALA A 107 -28.38 1.90 -13.96
C ALA A 107 -29.24 2.30 -15.16
N GLY A 108 -29.25 3.61 -15.46
CA GLY A 108 -29.88 4.12 -16.67
C GLY A 108 -29.10 3.72 -17.94
N PRO A 109 -29.65 3.93 -19.15
CA PRO A 109 -28.98 3.58 -20.41
C PRO A 109 -27.61 4.26 -20.64
N ALA A 110 -27.32 5.33 -19.92
CA ALA A 110 -26.08 6.11 -20.00
C ALA A 110 -25.15 5.87 -18.81
N GLU A 111 -25.54 5.07 -17.83
CA GLU A 111 -24.72 4.73 -16.67
C GLU A 111 -24.06 3.37 -16.88
N PRO A 112 -22.85 3.15 -16.33
CA PRO A 112 -22.23 1.82 -16.37
C PRO A 112 -23.13 0.83 -15.63
N ASP A 113 -23.42 -0.30 -16.26
CA ASP A 113 -24.23 -1.37 -15.68
C ASP A 113 -23.45 -2.19 -14.64
N GLU A 114 -22.14 -1.95 -14.51
CA GLU A 114 -21.27 -2.60 -13.55
C GLU A 114 -20.54 -1.63 -12.64
N VAL A 115 -20.39 -2.06 -11.39
CA VAL A 115 -19.71 -1.34 -10.33
C VAL A 115 -18.76 -2.26 -9.56
N ALA A 116 -17.78 -1.65 -8.88
CA ALA A 116 -16.99 -2.33 -7.86
C ALA A 116 -17.50 -1.94 -6.47
N ILE A 117 -17.76 -2.90 -5.59
CA ILE A 117 -18.23 -2.65 -4.22
C ILE A 117 -17.16 -3.12 -3.25
N LYS A 118 -16.57 -2.19 -2.51
CA LYS A 118 -15.65 -2.46 -1.40
C LYS A 118 -16.46 -2.58 -0.12
N ILE A 119 -16.50 -3.77 0.46
CA ILE A 119 -17.22 -4.11 1.67
C ILE A 119 -16.21 -4.15 2.82
N ILE A 120 -16.26 -3.15 3.69
CA ILE A 120 -15.35 -2.99 4.81
C ILE A 120 -15.66 -4.04 5.88
N ARG A 121 -14.61 -4.69 6.41
CA ARG A 121 -14.71 -5.67 7.50
C ARG A 121 -15.46 -5.08 8.71
N ASN A 122 -16.30 -5.88 9.35
CA ASN A 122 -17.09 -5.48 10.52
C ASN A 122 -16.19 -5.39 11.77
N ASN A 123 -15.39 -4.34 11.81
CA ASN A 123 -14.46 -4.02 12.89
C ASN A 123 -14.43 -2.51 13.08
N GLU A 124 -14.46 -2.04 14.33
CA GLU A 124 -14.60 -0.61 14.62
C GLU A 124 -13.45 0.25 14.05
N THR A 125 -12.21 -0.24 14.14
CA THR A 125 -11.02 0.43 13.57
C THR A 125 -11.14 0.51 12.05
N MET A 126 -11.57 -0.58 11.41
CA MET A 126 -11.76 -0.62 9.96
C MET A 126 -12.91 0.28 9.51
N HIS A 127 -13.97 0.37 10.30
CA HIS A 127 -15.07 1.28 10.04
C HIS A 127 -14.61 2.74 10.11
N LYS A 128 -13.83 3.13 11.13
CA LYS A 128 -13.27 4.49 11.25
C LYS A 128 -12.33 4.82 10.07
N ALA A 129 -11.49 3.89 9.67
CA ALA A 129 -10.65 4.03 8.47
C ALA A 129 -11.50 4.19 7.20
N GLY A 130 -12.52 3.34 7.03
CA GLY A 130 -13.44 3.42 5.89
C GLY A 130 -14.25 4.73 5.83
N GLN A 131 -14.65 5.29 6.97
CA GLN A 131 -15.29 6.63 7.01
C GLN A 131 -14.32 7.72 6.58
N THR A 132 -13.06 7.64 7.00
CA THR A 132 -12.00 8.57 6.56
C THR A 132 -11.77 8.46 5.05
N GLU A 133 -11.73 7.23 4.52
CA GLU A 133 -11.64 6.96 3.08
C GLU A 133 -12.81 7.60 2.31
N VAL A 134 -14.05 7.45 2.79
CA VAL A 134 -15.23 8.11 2.19
C VAL A 134 -15.09 9.63 2.19
N GLN A 135 -14.63 10.23 3.28
CA GLN A 135 -14.43 11.69 3.37
C GLN A 135 -13.38 12.18 2.37
N ILE A 136 -12.25 11.48 2.26
CA ILE A 136 -11.19 11.80 1.31
C ILE A 136 -11.71 11.69 -0.12
N LEU A 137 -12.36 10.57 -0.47
CA LEU A 137 -12.91 10.35 -1.81
C LEU A 137 -13.95 11.39 -2.20
N LYS A 138 -14.85 11.77 -1.27
CA LYS A 138 -15.82 12.86 -1.52
C LYS A 138 -15.14 14.20 -1.76
N LYS A 139 -14.08 14.52 -0.99
CA LYS A 139 -13.29 15.75 -1.19
C LYS A 139 -12.61 15.76 -2.55
N LEU A 140 -11.96 14.65 -2.92
CA LEU A 140 -11.28 14.50 -4.21
C LEU A 140 -12.26 14.60 -5.38
N ALA A 141 -13.43 13.95 -5.26
CA ALA A 141 -14.47 13.98 -6.27
C ALA A 141 -15.09 15.38 -6.43
N GLY A 142 -15.32 16.10 -5.32
CA GLY A 142 -15.84 17.47 -5.35
C GLY A 142 -14.87 18.49 -5.95
N ALA A 143 -13.56 18.27 -5.79
CA ALA A 143 -12.52 19.10 -6.40
C ALA A 143 -12.17 18.70 -7.84
N ASP A 144 -12.78 17.63 -8.39
CA ASP A 144 -12.65 17.19 -9.78
C ASP A 144 -14.00 16.80 -10.39
N PRO A 145 -14.89 17.77 -10.70
CA PRO A 145 -16.19 17.49 -11.30
C PRO A 145 -16.11 16.83 -12.68
N ASP A 146 -15.05 17.12 -13.42
CA ASP A 146 -14.83 16.67 -14.80
C ASP A 146 -14.15 15.30 -14.92
N ASP A 147 -13.76 14.69 -13.80
CA ASP A 147 -13.04 13.41 -13.74
C ASP A 147 -11.73 13.38 -14.56
N LYS A 148 -10.93 14.45 -14.46
CA LYS A 148 -9.66 14.62 -15.20
C LYS A 148 -8.43 14.47 -14.32
N ARG A 149 -8.61 14.06 -13.05
CA ARG A 149 -7.52 13.97 -12.07
C ARG A 149 -7.09 12.55 -11.74
N HIS A 150 -7.54 11.55 -12.50
CA HIS A 150 -7.04 10.19 -12.43
C HIS A 150 -7.12 9.54 -11.03
N CYS A 151 -8.12 9.91 -10.22
CA CYS A 151 -8.46 9.23 -8.96
C CYS A 151 -9.78 8.48 -9.16
N VAL A 152 -9.92 7.30 -8.54
CA VAL A 152 -11.14 6.50 -8.64
C VAL A 152 -12.38 7.26 -8.15
N ARG A 153 -13.50 7.12 -8.87
CA ARG A 153 -14.77 7.75 -8.54
C ARG A 153 -15.55 6.89 -7.55
N LEU A 154 -15.82 7.46 -6.38
CA LEU A 154 -16.84 6.98 -5.46
C LEU A 154 -18.21 7.42 -5.98
N LEU A 155 -19.06 6.45 -6.32
CA LEU A 155 -20.42 6.67 -6.80
C LEU A 155 -21.39 6.84 -5.63
N SER A 156 -21.29 5.98 -4.62
CA SER A 156 -22.12 6.02 -3.42
C SER A 156 -21.46 5.28 -2.26
N SER A 157 -22.00 5.45 -1.06
CA SER A 157 -21.61 4.69 0.13
C SER A 157 -22.84 4.42 0.99
N PHE A 158 -22.99 3.20 1.49
CA PHE A 158 -24.12 2.80 2.34
C PHE A 158 -23.69 1.79 3.39
N LYS A 159 -24.56 1.51 4.36
CA LYS A 159 -24.36 0.46 5.36
C LYS A 159 -25.26 -0.72 4.99
N TYR A 160 -24.69 -1.92 4.89
CA TYR A 160 -25.44 -3.14 4.62
C TYR A 160 -24.96 -4.25 5.56
N ARG A 161 -25.89 -4.83 6.34
CA ARG A 161 -25.61 -5.90 7.32
C ARG A 161 -24.40 -5.61 8.21
N ASN A 162 -24.33 -4.40 8.78
CA ASN A 162 -23.23 -3.88 9.60
C ASN A 162 -21.92 -3.52 8.90
N HIS A 163 -21.76 -3.85 7.62
CA HIS A 163 -20.60 -3.43 6.84
C HIS A 163 -20.82 -2.06 6.21
N LEU A 164 -19.75 -1.26 6.18
CA LEU A 164 -19.70 -0.07 5.34
C LEU A 164 -19.35 -0.52 3.92
N CYS A 165 -20.17 -0.15 2.94
CA CYS A 165 -19.99 -0.48 1.53
C CYS A 165 -19.71 0.80 0.74
N LEU A 166 -18.65 0.79 -0.05
CA LEU A 166 -18.28 1.87 -0.97
C LEU A 166 -18.46 1.37 -2.40
N VAL A 167 -19.24 2.09 -3.21
CA VAL A 167 -19.51 1.76 -4.60
C VAL A 167 -18.66 2.65 -5.49
N PHE A 168 -17.88 2.03 -6.37
CA PHE A 168 -16.95 2.69 -7.28
C PHE A 168 -17.31 2.45 -8.74
N GLU A 169 -16.80 3.30 -9.62
CA GLU A 169 -16.70 3.00 -11.05
C GLU A 169 -16.00 1.66 -11.27
N SER A 170 -16.47 0.87 -12.24
CA SER A 170 -15.82 -0.39 -12.62
C SER A 170 -14.62 -0.11 -13.52
N LEU A 171 -13.47 -0.69 -13.17
CA LEU A 171 -12.22 -0.64 -13.95
C LEU A 171 -11.76 -2.07 -14.26
N HIS A 172 -10.84 -2.23 -15.21
CA HIS A 172 -10.55 -3.54 -15.78
C HIS A 172 -9.51 -4.34 -15.01
N LEU A 173 -8.28 -3.84 -14.91
CA LEU A 173 -7.14 -4.56 -14.30
C LEU A 173 -6.25 -3.59 -13.52
N ASN A 174 -5.56 -4.09 -12.50
CA ASN A 174 -4.47 -3.34 -11.89
C ASN A 174 -3.17 -3.47 -12.70
N LEU A 175 -2.22 -2.57 -12.47
CA LEU A 175 -0.94 -2.62 -13.18
C LEU A 175 -0.07 -3.83 -12.81
N ARG A 176 -0.27 -4.43 -11.63
CA ARG A 176 0.39 -5.68 -11.23
C ARG A 176 0.00 -6.82 -12.18
N GLU A 177 -1.31 -7.01 -12.38
CA GLU A 177 -1.88 -8.00 -13.29
C GLU A 177 -1.46 -7.71 -14.73
N LEU A 178 -1.47 -6.43 -15.13
CA LEU A 178 -1.01 -6.03 -16.45
C LEU A 178 0.44 -6.45 -16.68
N LEU A 179 1.34 -6.18 -15.73
CA LEU A 179 2.75 -6.60 -15.81
C LEU A 179 2.91 -8.11 -15.90
N LYS A 180 2.15 -8.88 -15.11
CA LYS A 180 2.15 -10.35 -15.18
C LYS A 180 1.80 -10.86 -16.59
N LYS A 181 0.88 -10.20 -17.30
CA LYS A 181 0.49 -10.56 -18.68
C LYS A 181 1.60 -10.32 -19.72
N PHE A 182 2.53 -9.39 -19.49
CA PHE A 182 3.69 -9.20 -20.37
C PHE A 182 4.80 -10.23 -20.16
N GLY A 183 4.82 -10.87 -18.99
CA GLY A 183 5.81 -11.87 -18.60
C GLY A 183 6.88 -11.33 -17.66
N ARG A 184 7.68 -12.27 -17.11
CA ARG A 184 8.64 -11.99 -16.04
C ARG A 184 9.79 -11.09 -16.52
N ASN A 185 10.06 -10.00 -15.81
CA ASN A 185 11.17 -9.06 -16.06
C ASN A 185 11.15 -8.40 -17.46
N ILE A 186 9.97 -8.29 -18.09
CA ILE A 186 9.83 -7.65 -19.40
C ILE A 186 9.40 -6.19 -19.27
N GLY A 187 8.46 -5.90 -18.37
CA GLY A 187 7.93 -4.54 -18.20
C GLY A 187 7.16 -4.04 -19.42
N LEU A 188 6.95 -2.72 -19.46
CA LEU A 188 6.17 -2.01 -20.47
C LEU A 188 7.10 -1.15 -21.34
N LYS A 189 6.68 -0.94 -22.59
CA LYS A 189 7.34 0.03 -23.47
C LYS A 189 7.38 1.41 -22.82
N LEU A 190 8.49 2.12 -23.01
CA LEU A 190 8.71 3.43 -22.40
C LEU A 190 7.63 4.48 -22.73
N SER A 191 6.99 4.37 -23.90
CA SER A 191 5.86 5.22 -24.29
C SER A 191 4.63 5.04 -23.39
N ALA A 192 4.32 3.80 -22.98
CA ALA A 192 3.25 3.50 -22.05
C ALA A 192 3.63 3.96 -20.63
N VAL A 193 4.87 3.70 -20.20
CA VAL A 193 5.40 4.20 -18.91
C VAL A 193 5.29 5.71 -18.83
N ARG A 194 5.64 6.45 -19.89
CA ARG A 194 5.48 7.91 -19.97
C ARG A 194 4.01 8.34 -19.84
N SER A 195 3.10 7.66 -20.54
CA SER A 195 1.66 7.95 -20.45
C SER A 195 1.15 7.77 -19.02
N TYR A 196 1.43 6.63 -18.39
CA TYR A 196 1.02 6.37 -17.01
C TYR A 196 1.70 7.30 -16.01
N SER A 197 2.97 7.65 -16.21
CA SER A 197 3.69 8.62 -15.37
C SER A 197 2.98 9.98 -15.37
N LYS A 198 2.56 10.45 -16.55
CA LYS A 198 1.83 11.72 -16.68
C LYS A 198 0.51 11.68 -15.91
N GLN A 199 -0.26 10.61 -16.06
CA GLN A 199 -1.55 10.42 -15.39
C GLN A 199 -1.38 10.33 -13.86
N LEU A 200 -0.38 9.59 -13.39
CA LEU A 200 -0.02 9.52 -11.96
C LEU A 200 0.36 10.90 -11.41
N PHE A 201 1.22 11.67 -12.09
CA PHE A 201 1.57 13.00 -11.62
C PHE A 201 0.40 13.99 -11.65
N ILE A 202 -0.57 13.81 -12.55
CA ILE A 202 -1.83 14.57 -12.50
C ILE A 202 -2.63 14.20 -11.23
N ALA A 203 -2.72 12.91 -10.88
CA ALA A 203 -3.35 12.46 -9.63
C ALA A 203 -2.63 13.02 -8.40
N LEU A 204 -1.31 12.89 -8.33
CA LEU A 204 -0.52 13.41 -7.19
C LEU A 204 -0.67 14.94 -7.05
N LYS A 205 -0.81 15.68 -8.15
CA LYS A 205 -1.05 17.12 -8.10
C LYS A 205 -2.43 17.41 -7.51
N HIS A 206 -3.42 16.60 -7.83
CA HIS A 206 -4.76 16.70 -7.25
C HIS A 206 -4.76 16.40 -5.76
N LEU A 207 -4.11 15.30 -5.34
CA LEU A 207 -3.94 14.95 -3.93
C LEU A 207 -3.26 16.07 -3.15
N LYS A 208 -2.17 16.62 -3.69
CA LYS A 208 -1.46 17.76 -3.11
C LYS A 208 -2.37 18.98 -2.94
N ASN A 209 -3.13 19.35 -3.98
CA ASN A 209 -4.04 20.49 -3.92
C ASN A 209 -5.16 20.27 -2.88
N CYS A 210 -5.56 19.02 -2.64
CA CYS A 210 -6.55 18.66 -1.63
C CYS A 210 -5.94 18.42 -0.25
N GLY A 211 -4.62 18.52 -0.08
CA GLY A 211 -3.92 18.19 1.16
C GLY A 211 -4.12 16.74 1.58
N VAL A 212 -4.03 15.79 0.64
CA VAL A 212 -4.18 14.35 0.88
C VAL A 212 -2.85 13.64 0.60
N LEU A 213 -2.47 12.72 1.49
CA LEU A 213 -1.40 11.75 1.32
C LEU A 213 -2.04 10.40 1.00
N HIS A 214 -1.59 9.71 -0.04
CA HIS A 214 -2.14 8.38 -0.37
C HIS A 214 -1.56 7.29 0.51
N CYS A 215 -0.25 7.32 0.77
CA CYS A 215 0.44 6.43 1.69
C CYS A 215 0.42 4.93 1.33
N ASP A 216 -0.02 4.52 0.14
CA ASP A 216 0.04 3.13 -0.31
C ASP A 216 0.03 3.00 -1.85
N ILE A 217 0.82 3.84 -2.51
CA ILE A 217 0.96 3.82 -3.96
C ILE A 217 1.83 2.62 -4.36
N LYS A 218 1.23 1.69 -5.12
CA LYS A 218 1.85 0.48 -5.68
C LYS A 218 1.09 0.04 -6.95
N PRO A 219 1.66 -0.81 -7.82
CA PRO A 219 0.98 -1.26 -9.04
C PRO A 219 -0.39 -1.91 -8.79
N ASP A 220 -0.56 -2.55 -7.63
CA ASP A 220 -1.79 -3.20 -7.20
C ASP A 220 -2.95 -2.20 -6.96
N ASN A 221 -2.61 -0.94 -6.63
CA ASN A 221 -3.56 0.16 -6.35
C ASN A 221 -3.68 1.14 -7.54
N MET A 222 -3.20 0.75 -8.73
CA MET A 222 -3.32 1.53 -9.96
C MET A 222 -4.14 0.72 -10.96
N LEU A 223 -5.39 1.10 -11.18
CA LEU A 223 -6.29 0.42 -12.09
C LEU A 223 -6.29 1.10 -13.46
N VAL A 224 -6.47 0.30 -14.52
CA VAL A 224 -6.62 0.79 -15.89
C VAL A 224 -7.96 0.39 -16.48
N ASN A 225 -8.45 1.19 -17.43
CA ASN A 225 -9.62 0.84 -18.23
C ASN A 225 -9.34 -0.34 -19.18
N GLU A 226 -10.39 -0.85 -19.83
CA GLU A 226 -10.29 -1.99 -20.76
C GLU A 226 -9.24 -1.78 -21.87
N ASN A 227 -9.21 -0.56 -22.41
CA ASN A 227 -8.27 -0.13 -23.45
C ASN A 227 -6.84 0.12 -22.94
N LYS A 228 -6.62 0.10 -21.61
CA LYS A 228 -5.32 0.33 -20.96
C LYS A 228 -4.71 1.70 -21.32
N THR A 229 -5.57 2.68 -21.60
CA THR A 229 -5.18 4.05 -21.97
C THR A 229 -5.36 5.02 -20.81
N VAL A 230 -6.33 4.75 -19.93
CA VAL A 230 -6.64 5.57 -18.76
C VAL A 230 -6.29 4.79 -17.51
N LEU A 231 -5.50 5.43 -16.65
CA LEU A 231 -5.12 4.97 -15.32
C LEU A 231 -5.88 5.77 -14.27
N LYS A 232 -6.32 5.09 -13.21
CA LYS A 232 -6.91 5.67 -12.01
C LYS A 232 -6.16 5.15 -10.78
N LEU A 233 -5.76 6.07 -9.91
CA LEU A 233 -5.24 5.76 -8.59
C LEU A 233 -6.39 5.39 -7.66
N CYS A 234 -6.25 4.27 -6.97
CA CYS A 234 -7.32 3.60 -6.23
C CYS A 234 -6.85 3.23 -4.82
N ASP A 235 -7.80 2.77 -3.99
CA ASP A 235 -7.59 2.34 -2.60
C ASP A 235 -7.02 3.44 -1.68
N PHE A 236 -7.94 4.25 -1.16
CA PHE A 236 -7.64 5.34 -0.24
C PHE A 236 -7.80 4.91 1.23
N GLY A 237 -7.79 3.59 1.51
CA GLY A 237 -7.97 3.06 2.86
C GLY A 237 -6.83 3.41 3.84
N ASN A 238 -5.63 3.67 3.33
CA ASN A 238 -4.47 4.17 4.10
C ASN A 238 -4.26 5.68 3.93
N ALA A 239 -5.08 6.35 3.11
CA ALA A 239 -4.90 7.75 2.82
C ALA A 239 -5.25 8.60 4.05
N MET A 240 -4.59 9.75 4.17
CA MET A 240 -4.79 10.67 5.29
C MET A 240 -4.63 12.12 4.84
N PHE A 241 -5.11 13.06 5.64
CA PHE A 241 -4.86 14.47 5.37
C PHE A 241 -3.39 14.83 5.71
N ALA A 242 -2.81 15.72 4.92
CA ALA A 242 -1.49 16.28 5.19
C ALA A 242 -1.52 17.15 6.46
N GLY A 243 -0.40 17.22 7.16
CA GLY A 243 -0.28 17.96 8.42
C GLY A 243 0.61 17.25 9.43
N LYS A 244 0.31 17.44 10.72
CA LYS A 244 1.02 16.75 11.81
C LYS A 244 0.46 15.33 11.95
N ASN A 245 1.09 14.40 11.26
CA ASN A 245 0.74 12.98 11.30
C ASN A 245 1.60 12.21 12.31
N GLU A 246 1.07 11.10 12.81
CA GLU A 246 1.78 10.21 13.73
C GLU A 246 2.98 9.55 13.04
N VAL A 247 4.13 9.56 13.71
CA VAL A 247 5.34 8.96 13.18
C VAL A 247 5.32 7.45 13.41
N THR A 248 5.30 6.68 12.34
CA THR A 248 5.33 5.20 12.37
C THR A 248 6.22 4.64 11.27
N PRO A 249 7.07 3.62 11.54
CA PRO A 249 8.02 3.11 10.55
C PRO A 249 7.38 2.10 9.57
N TYR A 250 6.09 1.84 9.69
CA TYR A 250 5.36 0.83 8.91
C TYR A 250 4.30 1.39 7.97
N LEU A 251 4.17 2.72 7.87
CA LEU A 251 3.34 3.35 6.84
C LEU A 251 3.86 2.99 5.43
N VAL A 252 2.97 2.86 4.45
CA VAL A 252 3.29 2.43 3.06
C VAL A 252 3.73 0.96 2.97
N SER A 253 3.29 0.25 1.93
CA SER A 253 3.82 -1.08 1.59
C SER A 253 5.35 -1.07 1.46
N ARG A 254 6.04 -2.03 2.09
CA ARG A 254 7.50 -2.02 2.34
C ARG A 254 8.35 -1.67 1.12
N PHE A 255 8.14 -2.31 -0.03
CA PHE A 255 8.96 -2.10 -1.25
C PHE A 255 8.80 -0.70 -1.89
N TYR A 256 7.77 0.04 -1.50
CA TYR A 256 7.44 1.38 -1.99
C TYR A 256 7.64 2.46 -0.92
N ARG A 257 8.10 2.06 0.28
CA ARG A 257 8.24 2.90 1.46
C ARG A 257 9.45 3.82 1.33
N SER A 258 9.24 5.11 1.58
CA SER A 258 10.30 6.12 1.51
C SER A 258 11.19 6.09 2.76
N PRO A 259 12.44 6.57 2.68
CA PRO A 259 13.37 6.55 3.81
C PRO A 259 12.90 7.39 5.00
N GLU A 260 12.20 8.50 4.77
CA GLU A 260 11.69 9.34 5.84
C GLU A 260 10.65 8.64 6.74
N ILE A 261 9.88 7.70 6.17
CA ILE A 261 8.98 6.86 6.97
C ILE A 261 9.80 5.91 7.85
N ILE A 262 10.75 5.17 7.25
CA ILE A 262 11.56 4.17 7.98
C ILE A 262 12.36 4.82 9.10
N LEU A 263 12.94 6.00 8.85
CA LEU A 263 13.78 6.73 9.80
C LEU A 263 12.98 7.50 10.86
N GLY A 264 11.66 7.59 10.71
CA GLY A 264 10.79 8.31 11.65
C GLY A 264 10.95 9.82 11.57
N LEU A 265 11.05 10.37 10.36
CA LEU A 265 11.05 11.81 10.12
C LEU A 265 9.62 12.32 9.94
N ALA A 266 9.43 13.64 10.06
CA ALA A 266 8.23 14.28 9.56
C ALA A 266 8.10 14.04 8.05
N TYR A 267 6.89 13.71 7.60
CA TYR A 267 6.61 13.33 6.22
C TYR A 267 5.40 14.08 5.67
N ASP A 268 5.36 14.21 4.34
CA ASP A 268 4.32 14.89 3.58
C ASP A 268 4.31 14.32 2.15
N HIS A 269 3.69 15.01 1.19
CA HIS A 269 3.55 14.62 -0.22
C HIS A 269 4.80 14.05 -0.92
N PRO A 270 6.07 14.41 -0.57
CA PRO A 270 7.24 13.76 -1.16
C PRO A 270 7.28 12.24 -0.98
N LEU A 271 6.61 11.66 0.03
CA LEU A 271 6.56 10.20 0.21
C LEU A 271 5.86 9.51 -0.97
N ASP A 272 4.77 10.09 -1.49
CA ASP A 272 4.03 9.53 -2.61
C ASP A 272 4.84 9.64 -3.92
N ILE A 273 5.70 10.66 -4.06
CA ILE A 273 6.65 10.77 -5.18
C ILE A 273 7.64 9.60 -5.16
N TRP A 274 8.15 9.22 -3.99
CA TRP A 274 9.04 8.07 -3.86
C TRP A 274 8.36 6.78 -4.31
N SER A 275 7.15 6.52 -3.81
CA SER A 275 6.37 5.33 -4.16
C SER A 275 6.04 5.28 -5.66
N VAL A 276 5.68 6.41 -6.28
CA VAL A 276 5.53 6.50 -7.75
C VAL A 276 6.85 6.16 -8.44
N GLY A 277 7.99 6.64 -7.96
CA GLY A 277 9.31 6.31 -8.53
C GLY A 277 9.56 4.80 -8.57
N CYS A 278 9.26 4.11 -7.46
CA CYS A 278 9.36 2.65 -7.38
C CYS A 278 8.44 1.98 -8.42
N CYS A 279 7.20 2.46 -8.55
CA CYS A 279 6.24 1.95 -9.52
C CYS A 279 6.71 2.18 -10.96
N LEU A 280 7.25 3.36 -11.29
CA LEU A 280 7.71 3.67 -12.64
C LEU A 280 8.88 2.78 -13.06
N TYR A 281 9.85 2.57 -12.15
CA TYR A 281 10.93 1.62 -12.38
C TYR A 281 10.38 0.21 -12.64
N GLU A 282 9.46 -0.24 -11.80
CA GLU A 282 8.87 -1.57 -11.90
C GLU A 282 8.04 -1.76 -13.17
N LEU A 283 7.29 -0.72 -13.58
CA LEU A 283 6.53 -0.75 -14.82
C LEU A 283 7.44 -0.90 -16.04
N TYR A 284 8.61 -0.26 -16.02
CA TYR A 284 9.55 -0.34 -17.13
C TYR A 284 10.39 -1.63 -17.11
N CYS A 285 10.92 -2.02 -15.94
CA CYS A 285 11.83 -3.17 -15.82
C CYS A 285 11.13 -4.50 -15.52
N GLY A 286 9.83 -4.48 -15.19
CA GLY A 286 9.07 -5.67 -14.79
C GLY A 286 9.53 -6.32 -13.48
N LYS A 287 10.27 -5.58 -12.63
CA LYS A 287 10.79 -6.05 -11.34
C LYS A 287 10.79 -4.94 -10.29
N VAL A 288 10.60 -5.33 -9.04
CA VAL A 288 10.65 -4.43 -7.87
C VAL A 288 12.04 -3.79 -7.75
N LEU A 289 12.09 -2.48 -7.51
CA LEU A 289 13.35 -1.73 -7.35
C LEU A 289 14.06 -2.06 -6.04
N PHE A 290 13.32 -2.06 -4.93
CA PHE A 290 13.85 -2.30 -3.59
C PHE A 290 13.14 -3.51 -2.94
N PRO A 291 13.56 -4.74 -3.25
CA PRO A 291 12.97 -5.96 -2.67
C PRO A 291 13.55 -6.24 -1.26
N GLY A 292 13.52 -5.25 -0.37
CA GLY A 292 14.14 -5.36 0.95
C GLY A 292 13.32 -6.21 1.92
N ALA A 293 13.94 -7.19 2.57
CA ALA A 293 13.24 -8.09 3.49
C ALA A 293 12.76 -7.38 4.77
N THR A 294 13.51 -6.37 5.22
CA THR A 294 13.22 -5.58 6.42
C THR A 294 13.37 -4.08 6.16
N ASN A 295 12.92 -3.25 7.11
CA ASN A 295 13.17 -1.80 7.05
C ASN A 295 14.65 -1.45 6.99
N ASN A 296 15.49 -2.20 7.71
CA ASN A 296 16.93 -2.01 7.66
C ASN A 296 17.49 -2.36 6.26
N ASP A 297 17.02 -3.46 5.67
CA ASP A 297 17.42 -3.86 4.33
C ASP A 297 16.97 -2.87 3.25
N MET A 298 15.76 -2.30 3.40
CA MET A 298 15.30 -1.20 2.55
C MET A 298 16.25 0.01 2.59
N LEU A 299 16.71 0.44 3.78
CA LEU A 299 17.67 1.53 3.90
C LEU A 299 19.01 1.20 3.24
N ARG A 300 19.50 -0.04 3.38
CA ARG A 300 20.71 -0.51 2.68
C ARG A 300 20.53 -0.35 1.16
N LEU A 301 19.41 -0.82 0.61
CA LEU A 301 19.11 -0.72 -0.81
C LEU A 301 18.95 0.73 -1.30
N HIS A 302 18.37 1.61 -0.47
CA HIS A 302 18.32 3.05 -0.76
C HIS A 302 19.73 3.65 -0.85
N MET A 303 20.61 3.27 0.09
CA MET A 303 22.01 3.72 0.09
C MET A 303 22.80 3.15 -1.09
N GLU A 304 22.55 1.90 -1.48
CA GLU A 304 23.18 1.31 -2.67
C GLU A 304 22.86 2.07 -3.95
N LEU A 305 21.68 2.72 -4.03
CA LEU A 305 21.31 3.54 -5.18
C LEU A 305 21.83 4.97 -5.06
N LYS A 306 21.71 5.60 -3.89
CA LYS A 306 21.86 7.06 -3.75
C LYS A 306 23.00 7.52 -2.85
N GLY A 307 23.75 6.58 -2.27
CA GLY A 307 24.81 6.84 -1.33
C GLY A 307 24.32 7.09 0.09
N LEU A 308 25.19 7.67 0.91
CA LEU A 308 24.92 7.85 2.34
C LEU A 308 23.81 8.90 2.59
N PHE A 309 22.99 8.66 3.62
CA PHE A 309 22.03 9.65 4.09
C PHE A 309 22.73 10.92 4.61
N PRO A 310 22.20 12.12 4.33
CA PRO A 310 22.74 13.34 4.93
C PRO A 310 22.67 13.29 6.46
N LYS A 311 23.79 13.52 7.17
CA LYS A 311 23.82 13.52 8.63
C LYS A 311 22.80 14.47 9.27
N LYS A 312 22.51 15.61 8.61
CA LYS A 312 21.48 16.57 9.06
C LYS A 312 20.06 15.98 9.03
N MET A 313 19.77 15.09 8.07
CA MET A 313 18.50 14.39 7.96
C MET A 313 18.39 13.33 9.06
N LEU A 314 19.44 12.51 9.25
CA LEU A 314 19.45 11.45 10.26
C LEU A 314 19.17 11.98 11.68
N ARG A 315 19.80 13.09 12.08
CA ARG A 315 19.60 13.66 13.43
C ARG A 315 18.16 14.07 13.77
N LYS A 316 17.26 14.15 12.79
CA LYS A 316 15.83 14.47 13.00
C LYS A 316 14.96 13.22 13.15
N GLY A 317 15.48 12.02 12.90
CA GLY A 317 14.69 10.79 12.82
C GLY A 317 14.43 10.17 14.20
N ALA A 318 13.18 9.76 14.45
CA ALA A 318 12.79 9.11 15.70
C ALA A 318 13.29 7.66 15.82
N PHE A 319 13.63 7.01 14.71
CA PHE A 319 13.96 5.57 14.67
C PHE A 319 15.41 5.31 14.23
N ILE A 320 16.28 6.32 14.29
CA ILE A 320 17.66 6.18 13.79
C ILE A 320 18.48 5.13 14.55
N ASP A 321 18.30 5.03 15.87
CA ASP A 321 19.10 4.12 16.72
C ASP A 321 18.83 2.63 16.42
N GLN A 322 17.77 2.34 15.65
CA GLN A 322 17.47 0.99 15.16
C GLN A 322 18.39 0.58 14.01
N HIS A 323 19.04 1.54 13.35
CA HIS A 323 19.74 1.34 12.08
C HIS A 323 21.15 1.95 12.04
N PHE A 324 21.41 2.96 12.87
CA PHE A 324 22.67 3.70 12.93
C PHE A 324 23.23 3.70 14.36
N ASP A 325 24.55 3.79 14.50
CA ASP A 325 25.20 4.06 15.79
C ASP A 325 25.22 5.56 16.14
N HIS A 326 25.83 5.88 17.29
CA HIS A 326 26.04 7.26 17.75
C HIS A 326 26.86 8.13 16.78
N ASP A 327 27.73 7.55 15.96
CA ASP A 327 28.54 8.25 14.96
C ASP A 327 27.82 8.40 13.59
N LEU A 328 26.59 7.89 13.51
CA LEU A 328 25.74 7.82 12.33
C LEU A 328 26.27 6.90 11.23
N ASN A 329 26.95 5.82 11.62
CA ASN A 329 27.32 4.72 10.73
C ASN A 329 26.18 3.70 10.63
N PHE A 330 25.88 3.24 9.42
CA PHE A 330 24.80 2.30 9.17
C PHE A 330 25.23 0.86 9.50
N TYR A 331 24.34 0.11 10.17
CA TYR A 331 24.49 -1.32 10.41
C TYR A 331 23.46 -2.11 9.62
N ALA A 332 23.92 -2.87 8.62
CA ALA A 332 23.08 -3.85 7.95
C ALA A 332 22.84 -5.04 8.87
N THR A 333 21.58 -5.44 9.00
CA THR A 333 21.18 -6.67 9.68
C THR A 333 21.09 -7.76 8.64
N GLU A 334 22.01 -8.71 8.71
CA GLU A 334 22.11 -9.85 7.79
C GLU A 334 21.94 -11.14 8.60
N GLU A 335 21.29 -12.14 8.01
CA GLU A 335 21.26 -13.48 8.58
C GLU A 335 22.55 -14.21 8.20
N ASP A 336 23.29 -14.67 9.20
CA ASP A 336 24.49 -15.47 8.97
C ASP A 336 24.11 -16.83 8.40
N THR A 337 24.57 -17.12 7.18
CA THR A 337 24.18 -18.30 6.41
C THR A 337 24.62 -19.62 7.03
N VAL A 338 25.54 -19.59 7.99
CA VAL A 338 26.07 -20.77 8.67
C VAL A 338 25.34 -21.01 10.00
N SER A 339 25.11 -19.97 10.79
CA SER A 339 24.54 -20.07 12.14
C SER A 339 23.05 -19.75 12.23
N GLY A 340 22.44 -19.17 11.19
CA GLY A 340 21.05 -18.70 11.19
C GLY A 340 20.81 -17.53 12.17
N LYS A 341 21.87 -16.92 12.69
CA LYS A 341 21.78 -15.80 13.63
C LYS A 341 21.81 -14.47 12.91
N MET A 342 21.01 -13.52 13.38
CA MET A 342 21.06 -12.14 12.92
C MET A 342 22.36 -11.48 13.38
N MET A 343 23.15 -10.98 12.43
CA MET A 343 24.39 -10.24 12.67
C MET A 343 24.26 -8.81 12.17
N LYS A 344 24.85 -7.86 12.91
CA LYS A 344 24.95 -6.46 12.50
C LYS A 344 26.32 -6.19 11.89
N ARG A 345 26.36 -5.86 10.60
CA ARG A 345 27.57 -5.48 9.89
C ARG A 345 27.58 -3.99 9.59
N MET A 346 28.62 -3.30 10.04
CA MET A 346 28.80 -1.88 9.73
C MET A 346 29.14 -1.73 8.23
N ILE A 347 28.39 -0.87 7.54
CA ILE A 347 28.66 -0.52 6.14
C ILE A 347 29.23 0.89 6.10
N VAL A 348 30.52 0.98 5.79
CA VAL A 348 31.27 2.26 5.80
C VAL A 348 31.39 2.87 4.40
N ASN A 349 31.44 2.02 3.36
CA ASN A 349 31.61 2.43 1.97
C ASN A 349 30.50 1.85 1.10
N VAL A 350 29.56 2.69 0.69
CA VAL A 350 28.55 2.34 -0.30
C VAL A 350 28.90 3.02 -1.62
N LYS A 351 29.23 2.24 -2.64
CA LYS A 351 29.40 2.76 -4.01
C LYS A 351 28.00 2.86 -4.64
N PRO A 352 27.47 4.07 -4.91
CA PRO A 352 26.14 4.22 -5.45
C PRO A 352 26.06 3.63 -6.86
N LYS A 353 25.02 2.86 -7.13
CA LYS A 353 24.61 2.43 -8.46
C LYS A 353 23.90 3.59 -9.14
N ASP A 354 24.22 3.88 -10.39
CA ASP A 354 23.45 4.83 -11.18
C ASP A 354 22.30 4.12 -11.93
N PHE A 355 21.27 4.87 -12.30
CA PHE A 355 20.16 4.34 -13.10
C PHE A 355 20.59 3.86 -14.50
N GLY A 356 21.72 4.33 -15.02
CA GLY A 356 22.31 3.82 -16.27
C GLY A 356 22.75 2.36 -16.17
N SER A 357 23.21 1.93 -15.00
CA SER A 357 23.71 0.58 -14.73
C SER A 357 22.57 -0.42 -14.47
N ILE A 358 21.48 0.03 -13.84
CA ILE A 358 20.36 -0.84 -13.44
C ILE A 358 19.16 -0.83 -14.39
N ILE A 359 19.06 0.17 -15.28
CA ILE A 359 18.03 0.28 -16.31
C ILE A 359 18.68 0.10 -17.68
N LYS A 360 18.45 -1.04 -18.33
CA LYS A 360 18.90 -1.30 -19.71
C LYS A 360 17.78 -0.98 -20.70
N GLY A 361 18.13 -0.36 -21.83
CA GLY A 361 17.19 -0.08 -22.91
C GLY A 361 16.86 -1.34 -23.70
N TYR A 362 15.63 -1.44 -24.20
CA TYR A 362 15.25 -2.49 -25.14
C TYR A 362 15.57 -2.09 -26.59
N PRO A 363 15.80 -3.04 -27.51
CA PRO A 363 15.99 -2.74 -28.92
C PRO A 363 14.82 -1.93 -29.49
N GLY A 364 15.12 -0.83 -30.18
CA GLY A 364 14.12 0.06 -30.77
C GLY A 364 13.56 1.14 -29.84
N GLU A 365 14.05 1.25 -28.60
CA GLU A 365 13.70 2.38 -27.73
C GLU A 365 14.52 3.63 -28.05
N ASP A 366 13.86 4.79 -27.95
CA ASP A 366 14.50 6.09 -28.12
C ASP A 366 15.51 6.34 -26.98
N PRO A 367 16.83 6.43 -27.29
CA PRO A 367 17.85 6.68 -26.29
C PRO A 367 17.66 7.99 -25.52
N LYS A 368 17.10 9.03 -26.17
CA LYS A 368 16.83 10.32 -25.53
C LYS A 368 15.71 10.18 -24.51
N MET A 369 14.63 9.50 -24.87
CA MET A 369 13.52 9.22 -23.94
C MET A 369 13.99 8.39 -22.74
N LEU A 370 14.85 7.39 -22.96
CA LEU A 370 15.42 6.56 -21.90
C LEU A 370 16.33 7.37 -20.97
N ALA A 371 17.14 8.28 -21.51
CA ALA A 371 17.96 9.20 -20.70
C ALA A 371 17.08 10.10 -19.84
N HIS A 372 16.01 10.68 -20.41
CA HIS A 372 15.05 11.49 -19.65
C HIS A 372 14.31 10.68 -18.57
N PHE A 373 14.04 9.40 -18.81
CA PHE A 373 13.43 8.51 -17.82
C PHE A 373 14.35 8.27 -16.62
N ARG A 374 15.62 7.93 -16.88
CA ARG A 374 16.63 7.74 -15.83
C ARG A 374 16.82 9.02 -15.01
N ASP A 375 16.88 10.17 -15.67
CA ASP A 375 16.99 11.49 -15.04
C ASP A 375 15.76 11.84 -14.19
N LEU A 376 14.56 11.49 -14.65
CA LEU A 376 13.34 11.65 -13.84
C LEU A 376 13.43 10.84 -12.55
N LEU A 377 13.78 9.55 -12.65
CA LEU A 377 13.92 8.67 -11.48
C LEU A 377 15.01 9.20 -10.53
N ASP A 378 16.14 9.65 -11.06
CA ASP A 378 17.23 10.17 -10.25
C ASP A 378 16.80 11.33 -9.33
N LYS A 379 15.97 12.24 -9.85
CA LYS A 379 15.38 13.35 -9.09
C LYS A 379 14.28 12.91 -8.11
N MET A 380 13.57 11.82 -8.39
CA MET A 380 12.53 11.26 -7.51
C MET A 380 13.13 10.51 -6.31
N PHE A 381 14.30 9.91 -6.46
CA PHE A 381 14.97 9.16 -5.40
C PHE A 381 16.00 9.98 -4.61
N ILE A 382 15.85 11.31 -4.57
CA ILE A 382 16.62 12.11 -3.60
C ILE A 382 16.18 11.69 -2.19
N LEU A 383 17.16 11.25 -1.37
CA LEU A 383 16.91 10.72 -0.03
C LEU A 383 16.25 11.76 0.88
N ASP A 384 16.73 13.00 0.84
CA ASP A 384 16.17 14.14 1.57
C ASP A 384 14.84 14.59 0.93
N PRO A 385 13.68 14.37 1.58
CA PRO A 385 12.38 14.66 0.99
C PRO A 385 12.18 16.16 0.67
N GLU A 386 12.86 17.07 1.38
CA GLU A 386 12.77 18.52 1.13
C GLU A 386 13.40 18.91 -0.21
N LYS A 387 14.34 18.10 -0.72
CA LYS A 387 15.04 18.32 -1.99
C LYS A 387 14.51 17.45 -3.13
N ARG A 388 13.58 16.54 -2.82
CA ARG A 388 13.00 15.61 -3.79
C ARG A 388 12.15 16.34 -4.80
N LEU A 389 12.13 15.82 -6.03
CA LEU A 389 11.32 16.33 -7.13
C LEU A 389 9.86 16.59 -6.69
N THR A 390 9.38 17.81 -6.87
CA THR A 390 7.97 18.13 -6.62
C THR A 390 7.09 17.69 -7.79
N VAL A 391 5.80 17.46 -7.54
CA VAL A 391 4.85 17.06 -8.59
C VAL A 391 4.75 18.07 -9.75
N SER A 392 4.87 19.37 -9.47
CA SER A 392 4.88 20.40 -10.51
C SER A 392 6.12 20.31 -11.40
N GLN A 393 7.29 20.04 -10.80
CA GLN A 393 8.53 19.81 -11.55
C GLN A 393 8.47 18.49 -12.34
N ALA A 394 7.86 17.44 -11.79
CA ALA A 394 7.66 16.17 -12.48
C ALA A 394 6.79 16.32 -13.74
N LEU A 395 5.67 17.05 -13.67
CA LEU A 395 4.82 17.34 -14.83
C LEU A 395 5.53 18.19 -15.91
N ALA A 396 6.48 19.02 -15.51
CA ALA A 396 7.30 19.83 -16.42
C ALA A 396 8.53 19.07 -16.96
N HIS A 397 8.80 17.85 -16.48
CA HIS A 397 10.00 17.11 -16.82
C HIS A 397 10.06 16.77 -18.33
N PRO A 398 11.23 16.81 -18.99
CA PRO A 398 11.40 16.43 -20.40
C PRO A 398 10.83 15.05 -20.74
N PHE A 399 10.95 14.08 -19.84
CA PHE A 399 10.33 12.76 -20.00
C PHE A 399 8.81 12.84 -20.19
N ILE A 400 8.12 13.69 -19.42
CA ILE A 400 6.67 13.82 -19.44
C ILE A 400 6.19 14.73 -20.57
N THR A 401 6.92 15.81 -20.83
CA THR A 401 6.55 16.80 -21.86
C THR A 401 6.94 16.36 -23.27
N GLY A 402 7.88 15.42 -23.41
CA GLY A 402 8.41 14.97 -24.70
C GLY A 402 9.35 15.97 -25.39
N LYS A 403 9.77 17.02 -24.67
CA LYS A 403 10.75 18.01 -25.16
C LYS A 403 12.18 17.49 -25.05
#